data_AF-A0AA35ZNA2-F1
#
_entry.id   AF-A0AA35ZNA2-F1
#
_cell.length_a   1.000
_cell.length_b   1.000
_cell.length_c   1.000
_cell.angle_alpha   90.00
_cell.angle_beta   90.00
_cell.angle_gamma   90.00
#
_symmetry.space_group_name_H-M   'P 1'
#
loop_
_entity.id
_entity.type
_entity.pdbx_description
1 polymer ?
#
loop_
_entity_poly.entity_id
_entity_poly.type
_entity_poly.pdbx_seq_one_letter_code
_entity_poly.pdbx_strand_id
1 'polypeptide(L)'
;MQTEIVIGWHKNEEENLTLTWVAVSEDPEIPCFINSKLMALKMMNWTENEEENLTLTWVAVSEDPEIPPNFWVKVGNVFHNLMGCQSRNLDEICFKFRDMRSFIIHFFSISFIVCSKMVMVDDISFPPHITTTKPLSLLGYGLTDIEIHFLQIKFTAIGVYIDPEIVAHLQKWKGKSGSELAGDDEFFDSLISAPVDKYLRIVVIKEIKGSQYGVQLESAVRDRLAADDKYEEEEEEALNQIVEFLQVKYFKKDSVLTFSFPATSNTAEIGFSSEGKEEPKTMKVENGNVVEMMKKWYLGGTTAYSPSTILSLANSFSLELSK
;
A
#
# COMPACT_ATOMS: atom_id res chain seq x y z
N MET A 1 4.99 -12.84 -2.07
CA MET A 1 4.15 -13.34 -3.17
C MET A 1 4.93 -13.12 -4.45
N GLN A 2 5.49 -14.19 -5.00
CA GLN A 2 6.21 -14.16 -6.28
C GLN A 2 5.20 -14.51 -7.37
N THR A 3 5.10 -13.68 -8.40
CA THR A 3 4.44 -14.06 -9.64
C THR A 3 5.54 -14.59 -10.56
N GLU A 4 5.50 -15.89 -10.84
CA GLU A 4 6.48 -16.53 -11.71
C GLU A 4 5.92 -16.60 -13.14
N ILE A 5 6.71 -16.16 -14.11
CA ILE A 5 6.41 -16.41 -15.52
C ILE A 5 7.24 -17.61 -15.96
N VAL A 6 6.58 -18.73 -16.17
CA VAL A 6 7.17 -19.94 -16.72
C VAL A 6 7.07 -19.86 -18.23
N ILE A 7 8.18 -19.57 -18.90
CA ILE A 7 8.30 -19.65 -20.36
C ILE A 7 9.00 -20.96 -20.71
N GLY A 8 8.34 -21.81 -21.49
CA GLY A 8 8.82 -23.12 -21.90
C GLY A 8 8.74 -23.29 -23.42
N TRP A 9 9.71 -23.98 -23.98
CA TRP A 9 9.71 -24.43 -25.36
C TRP A 9 9.14 -25.85 -25.41
N HIS A 10 8.22 -26.10 -26.33
CA HIS A 10 7.76 -27.46 -26.60
C HIS A 10 7.72 -27.71 -28.10
N LYS A 11 8.07 -28.93 -28.50
CA LYS A 11 8.01 -29.36 -29.89
C LYS A 11 6.59 -29.81 -30.19
N ASN A 12 5.96 -29.25 -31.22
CA ASN A 12 4.63 -29.70 -31.63
C ASN A 12 4.72 -30.98 -32.48
N GLU A 13 3.58 -31.58 -32.81
CA GLU A 13 3.49 -32.83 -33.60
C GLU A 13 4.13 -32.72 -35.00
N GLU A 14 4.38 -31.50 -35.48
CA GLU A 14 5.04 -31.20 -36.75
C GLU A 14 6.54 -30.90 -36.59
N GLU A 15 7.15 -31.26 -35.45
CA GLU A 15 8.56 -31.01 -35.11
C GLU A 15 8.94 -29.52 -34.99
N ASN A 16 7.96 -28.60 -34.94
CA ASN A 16 8.22 -27.17 -34.79
C ASN A 16 8.39 -26.80 -33.31
N LEU A 17 9.45 -26.05 -33.00
CA LEU A 17 9.65 -25.48 -31.68
C LEU A 17 8.64 -24.34 -31.43
N THR A 18 7.79 -24.52 -30.44
CA THR A 18 6.76 -23.55 -30.07
C THR A 18 7.09 -22.93 -28.72
N LEU A 19 7.08 -21.60 -28.68
CA LEU A 19 7.23 -20.85 -27.44
C LEU A 19 5.89 -20.77 -26.73
N THR A 20 5.85 -21.27 -25.51
CA THR A 20 4.70 -21.18 -24.61
C THR A 20 5.13 -20.44 -23.36
N TRP A 21 4.26 -19.59 -22.84
CA TRP A 21 4.48 -18.98 -21.53
C TRP A 21 3.20 -19.06 -20.71
N VAL A 22 3.38 -19.21 -19.41
CA VAL A 22 2.32 -19.28 -18.40
C VAL A 22 2.73 -18.37 -17.25
N ALA A 23 1.87 -17.42 -16.90
CA ALA A 23 2.02 -16.66 -15.67
C ALA A 23 1.33 -17.44 -14.54
N VAL A 24 2.08 -17.77 -13.49
CA VAL A 24 1.59 -18.48 -12.31
C VAL A 24 1.59 -17.50 -11.13
N SER A 25 0.43 -17.33 -10.50
CA SER A 25 0.27 -16.54 -9.27
C SER A 25 -0.13 -17.45 -8.12
N GLU A 26 0.47 -17.24 -6.95
CA GLU A 26 0.09 -17.95 -5.71
C GLU A 26 -1.18 -17.37 -5.04
N ASP A 27 -1.71 -16.26 -5.55
CA ASP A 27 -2.91 -15.61 -5.02
C ASP A 27 -4.19 -16.24 -5.63
N PRO A 28 -5.05 -16.90 -4.82
CA PRO A 28 -6.27 -17.54 -5.30
C PRO A 28 -7.36 -16.57 -5.76
N GLU A 29 -7.27 -15.26 -5.45
CA GLU A 29 -8.22 -14.24 -5.91
C GLU A 29 -7.83 -13.60 -7.25
N ILE A 30 -6.58 -13.77 -7.68
CA ILE A 30 -6.14 -13.40 -9.03
C ILE A 30 -6.45 -14.59 -9.93
N PRO A 31 -7.43 -14.49 -10.87
CA PRO A 31 -7.70 -15.61 -11.77
C PRO A 31 -6.41 -15.97 -12.49
N CYS A 32 -5.97 -17.23 -12.39
CA CYS A 32 -4.90 -17.75 -13.23
C CYS A 32 -5.30 -17.51 -14.69
N PHE A 33 -4.80 -16.42 -15.29
CA PHE A 33 -4.97 -16.17 -16.70
C PHE A 33 -4.08 -17.19 -17.42
N ILE A 34 -4.61 -18.38 -17.67
CA ILE A 34 -4.09 -19.29 -18.68
C ILE A 34 -4.45 -18.67 -20.03
N ASN A 35 -3.81 -17.56 -20.36
CA ASN A 35 -3.85 -17.01 -21.70
C ASN A 35 -2.70 -17.67 -22.44
N SER A 36 -2.87 -18.94 -22.81
CA SER A 36 -1.95 -19.66 -23.71
C SER A 36 -2.06 -19.05 -25.10
N LYS A 37 -1.56 -17.83 -25.29
CA LYS A 37 -1.38 -17.29 -26.63
C LYS A 37 -0.19 -18.05 -27.22
N LEU A 38 -0.51 -19.16 -27.90
CA LEU A 38 0.44 -20.00 -28.60
C LEU A 38 1.17 -19.12 -29.63
N MET A 39 2.35 -18.60 -29.27
CA MET A 39 3.21 -17.90 -30.21
C MET A 39 4.00 -18.97 -30.93
N ALA A 40 3.37 -19.58 -31.94
CA ALA A 40 4.09 -20.39 -32.88
C ALA A 40 5.09 -19.47 -33.59
N LEU A 41 6.38 -19.63 -33.26
CA LEU A 41 7.46 -19.34 -34.19
C LEU A 41 7.34 -20.34 -35.35
N LYS A 42 6.24 -20.25 -36.09
CA LYS A 42 6.10 -20.89 -37.38
C LYS A 42 7.27 -20.40 -38.20
N MET A 43 8.02 -21.35 -38.75
CA MET A 43 9.29 -21.21 -39.44
C MET A 43 10.49 -21.21 -38.50
N MET A 44 11.00 -22.41 -38.16
CA MET A 44 12.44 -22.75 -38.22
C MET A 44 12.72 -24.13 -37.61
N ASN A 45 13.47 -24.96 -38.33
CA ASN A 45 14.06 -26.19 -37.79
C ASN A 45 15.31 -25.81 -37.00
N TRP A 46 15.27 -25.97 -35.68
CA TRP A 46 16.41 -25.76 -34.80
C TRP A 46 17.22 -27.05 -34.65
N THR A 47 18.49 -26.92 -34.31
CA THR A 47 19.33 -28.06 -33.91
C THR A 47 19.27 -28.27 -32.40
N GLU A 48 19.42 -29.50 -31.91
CA GLU A 48 19.37 -29.82 -30.47
C GLU A 48 20.33 -28.96 -29.63
N ASN A 49 21.53 -28.69 -30.14
CA ASN A 49 22.52 -27.84 -29.46
C ASN A 49 22.09 -26.36 -29.37
N GLU A 50 21.31 -25.86 -30.32
CA GLU A 50 20.76 -24.50 -30.25
C GLU A 50 19.62 -24.42 -29.23
N GLU A 51 18.79 -25.46 -29.15
CA GLU A 51 17.71 -25.58 -28.18
C GLU A 51 18.26 -25.64 -26.74
N GLU A 52 19.33 -26.42 -26.52
CA GLU A 52 19.99 -26.52 -25.22
C GLU A 52 20.61 -25.18 -24.78
N ASN A 53 21.29 -24.47 -25.69
CA ASN A 53 21.87 -23.16 -25.40
C ASN A 53 20.81 -22.09 -25.09
N LEU A 54 19.68 -22.10 -25.79
CA LEU A 54 18.54 -21.22 -25.52
C LEU A 54 17.93 -21.52 -24.15
N THR A 55 17.79 -22.79 -23.81
CA THR A 55 17.23 -23.24 -22.53
C THR A 55 18.15 -22.87 -21.36
N LEU A 56 19.45 -23.14 -21.46
CA LEU A 56 20.44 -22.82 -20.41
C LEU A 56 20.58 -21.31 -20.16
N THR A 57 20.59 -20.51 -21.23
CA THR A 57 20.62 -19.04 -21.12
C THR A 57 19.38 -18.53 -20.40
N TRP A 58 18.22 -19.15 -20.66
CA TRP A 58 16.97 -18.76 -20.03
C TRP A 58 16.96 -19.10 -18.54
N VAL A 59 17.33 -20.32 -18.17
CA VAL A 59 17.42 -20.77 -16.76
C VAL A 59 18.33 -19.85 -15.95
N ALA A 60 19.50 -19.49 -16.50
CA ALA A 60 20.45 -18.57 -15.85
C ALA A 60 19.90 -17.16 -15.62
N VAL A 61 18.83 -16.76 -16.33
CA VAL A 61 18.22 -15.44 -16.22
C VAL A 61 16.93 -15.48 -15.38
N SER A 62 16.25 -16.63 -15.29
CA SER A 62 15.07 -16.83 -14.44
C SER A 62 15.37 -17.02 -12.94
N GLU A 63 16.63 -17.28 -12.57
CA GLU A 63 17.06 -17.38 -11.17
C GLU A 63 17.12 -16.03 -10.43
N ASP A 64 16.83 -14.91 -11.12
CA ASP A 64 16.73 -13.56 -10.55
C ASP A 64 15.26 -13.17 -10.33
N PRO A 65 14.80 -12.90 -9.08
CA PRO A 65 13.40 -12.63 -8.77
C PRO A 65 12.87 -11.28 -9.30
N GLU A 66 13.73 -10.40 -9.81
CA GLU A 66 13.37 -9.14 -10.46
C GLU A 66 13.87 -9.16 -11.91
N ILE A 67 13.04 -8.86 -12.92
CA ILE A 67 13.50 -8.75 -14.31
C ILE A 67 14.46 -7.55 -14.41
N PRO A 68 15.78 -7.76 -14.57
CA PRO A 68 16.71 -6.64 -14.54
C PRO A 68 16.52 -5.75 -15.79
N PRO A 69 16.82 -4.45 -15.73
CA PRO A 69 16.65 -3.52 -16.86
C PRO A 69 17.36 -3.94 -18.15
N ASN A 70 18.39 -4.78 -18.03
CA ASN A 70 19.19 -5.31 -19.14
C ASN A 70 18.75 -6.71 -19.61
N PHE A 71 17.69 -7.29 -19.04
CA PHE A 71 17.17 -8.62 -19.37
C PHE A 71 16.95 -8.79 -20.88
N TRP A 72 16.16 -7.88 -21.47
CA TRP A 72 15.83 -7.92 -22.90
C TRP A 72 17.04 -7.67 -23.80
N VAL A 73 18.04 -6.94 -23.30
CA VAL A 73 19.30 -6.71 -24.01
C VAL A 73 20.13 -8.00 -24.03
N LYS A 74 20.22 -8.72 -22.91
CA LYS A 74 20.92 -10.02 -22.84
C LYS A 74 20.26 -11.08 -23.70
N VAL A 75 18.94 -11.23 -23.59
CA VAL A 75 18.16 -12.15 -24.44
C VAL A 75 18.33 -11.80 -25.92
N GLY A 76 18.19 -10.51 -26.27
CA GLY A 76 18.37 -10.04 -27.64
C GLY A 76 19.78 -10.31 -28.21
N ASN A 77 20.83 -10.12 -27.42
CA ASN A 77 22.21 -10.36 -27.83
C ASN A 77 22.50 -11.85 -28.09
N VAL A 78 21.94 -12.76 -27.28
CA VAL A 78 22.12 -14.21 -27.48
C VAL A 78 21.41 -14.66 -28.75
N PHE A 79 20.18 -14.19 -28.98
CA PHE A 79 19.50 -14.41 -30.25
C PHE A 79 20.29 -13.85 -31.43
N HIS A 80 20.76 -12.61 -31.35
CA HIS A 80 21.57 -12.01 -32.41
C HIS A 80 22.82 -12.85 -32.74
N ASN A 81 23.51 -13.37 -31.72
CA ASN A 81 24.72 -14.19 -31.89
C ASN A 81 24.41 -15.58 -32.49
N LEU A 82 23.37 -16.27 -32.01
CA LEU A 82 22.94 -17.56 -32.56
C LEU A 82 22.51 -17.42 -34.03
N MET A 83 21.79 -16.34 -34.33
CA MET A 83 21.17 -16.12 -35.64
C MET A 83 22.16 -15.58 -36.69
N GLY A 84 23.16 -14.81 -36.27
CA GLY A 84 24.28 -14.37 -37.12
C GLY A 84 25.15 -15.54 -37.61
N CYS A 85 25.14 -16.67 -36.91
CA CYS A 85 25.91 -17.86 -37.27
C CYS A 85 25.26 -18.74 -38.35
N GLN A 86 23.96 -18.60 -38.67
CA GLN A 86 23.23 -19.56 -39.51
C GLN A 86 22.42 -19.00 -40.70
N SER A 87 22.64 -17.76 -41.15
CA SER A 87 21.99 -17.19 -42.36
C SER A 87 20.45 -17.26 -42.37
N ARG A 88 19.81 -17.05 -41.23
CA ARG A 88 18.33 -17.07 -41.09
C ARG A 88 17.75 -15.65 -41.17
N ASN A 89 16.44 -15.52 -41.45
CA ASN A 89 15.77 -14.22 -41.62
C ASN A 89 15.64 -13.48 -40.27
N LEU A 90 16.56 -12.54 -40.03
CA LEU A 90 16.69 -11.80 -38.78
C LEU A 90 15.49 -10.90 -38.48
N ASP A 91 14.91 -10.29 -39.52
CA ASP A 91 13.90 -9.23 -39.38
C ASP A 91 12.57 -9.75 -38.82
N GLU A 92 12.11 -10.92 -39.28
CA GLU A 92 10.86 -11.51 -38.81
C GLU A 92 10.93 -11.93 -37.33
N ILE A 93 12.10 -12.39 -36.89
CA ILE A 93 12.33 -12.79 -35.50
C ILE A 93 12.42 -11.56 -34.60
N CYS A 94 13.17 -10.54 -35.00
CA CYS A 94 13.25 -9.28 -34.26
C CYS A 94 11.86 -8.65 -34.08
N PHE A 95 10.99 -8.74 -35.09
CA PHE A 95 9.61 -8.28 -34.99
C PHE A 95 8.80 -9.05 -33.94
N LYS A 96 8.85 -10.39 -33.94
CA LYS A 96 8.16 -11.24 -32.94
C LYS A 96 8.67 -11.00 -31.51
N PHE A 97 9.98 -10.81 -31.33
CA PHE A 97 10.57 -10.46 -30.04
C PHE A 97 10.14 -9.10 -29.53
N ARG A 98 10.01 -8.10 -30.41
CA ARG A 98 9.52 -6.77 -30.05
C ARG A 98 8.07 -6.82 -29.57
N ASP A 99 7.24 -7.64 -30.21
CA ASP A 99 5.84 -7.83 -29.81
C ASP A 99 5.73 -8.52 -28.43
N MET A 100 6.51 -9.58 -28.20
CA MET A 100 6.61 -10.24 -26.89
C MET A 100 7.10 -9.28 -25.79
N ARG A 101 8.15 -8.48 -26.06
CA ARG A 101 8.63 -7.45 -25.14
C ARG A 101 7.53 -6.45 -24.81
N SER A 102 6.76 -6.00 -25.81
CA SER A 102 5.65 -5.06 -25.59
C SER A 102 4.55 -5.69 -24.75
N PHE A 103 4.20 -6.96 -24.99
CA PHE A 103 3.19 -7.68 -24.24
C PHE A 103 3.60 -7.92 -22.78
N ILE A 104 4.84 -8.35 -22.55
CA ILE A 104 5.36 -8.58 -21.20
C ILE A 104 5.51 -7.27 -20.44
N ILE A 105 6.00 -6.20 -21.07
CA ILE A 105 6.03 -4.86 -20.44
C ILE A 105 4.61 -4.40 -20.09
N HIS A 106 3.63 -4.61 -20.96
CA HIS A 106 2.25 -4.20 -20.69
C HIS A 106 1.61 -5.05 -19.59
N PHE A 107 1.84 -6.37 -19.58
CA PHE A 107 1.35 -7.29 -18.56
C PHE A 107 1.99 -7.02 -17.20
N PHE A 108 3.32 -6.84 -17.15
CA PHE A 108 3.99 -6.37 -15.94
C PHE A 108 3.55 -4.96 -15.59
N SER A 109 3.37 -4.02 -16.49
CA SER A 109 2.89 -2.68 -16.12
C SER A 109 1.47 -2.73 -15.51
N ILE A 110 0.64 -3.69 -15.90
CA ILE A 110 -0.65 -3.99 -15.27
C ILE A 110 -0.46 -4.69 -13.91
N SER A 111 0.44 -5.67 -13.80
CA SER A 111 0.76 -6.35 -12.53
C SER A 111 1.60 -5.50 -11.56
N PHE A 112 2.34 -4.51 -12.04
CA PHE A 112 3.18 -3.59 -11.27
C PHE A 112 2.32 -2.52 -10.58
N ILE A 113 1.08 -2.35 -11.03
CA ILE A 113 0.04 -1.64 -10.26
C ILE A 113 -0.37 -2.45 -9.01
N VAL A 114 -0.01 -3.75 -8.92
CA VAL A 114 -0.29 -4.62 -7.76
C VAL A 114 0.97 -5.36 -7.29
N CYS A 115 2.05 -4.63 -7.01
CA CYS A 115 3.10 -5.09 -6.09
C CYS A 115 3.78 -3.90 -5.41
N SER A 116 2.98 -3.10 -4.73
CA SER A 116 3.46 -2.07 -3.83
C SER A 116 4.07 -2.77 -2.60
N LYS A 117 5.40 -2.66 -2.44
CA LYS A 117 6.15 -3.17 -1.27
C LYS A 117 5.43 -2.77 0.01
N MET A 118 5.11 -3.75 0.86
CA MET A 118 4.50 -3.49 2.17
C MET A 118 5.37 -2.50 2.95
N VAL A 119 4.75 -1.50 3.58
CA VAL A 119 5.48 -0.52 4.39
C VAL A 119 5.65 -1.11 5.79
N MET A 120 6.89 -1.25 6.22
CA MET A 120 7.23 -1.80 7.54
C MET A 120 7.43 -0.69 8.56
N VAL A 121 6.72 -0.77 9.69
CA VAL A 121 6.80 0.19 10.80
C VAL A 121 7.00 -0.61 12.08
N ASP A 122 8.22 -0.63 12.62
CA ASP A 122 8.57 -1.44 13.80
C ASP A 122 8.18 -2.93 13.63
N ASP A 123 8.59 -3.53 12.51
CA ASP A 123 8.25 -4.91 12.09
C ASP A 123 6.74 -5.18 11.85
N ILE A 124 5.89 -4.16 11.92
CA ILE A 124 4.48 -4.26 11.57
C ILE A 124 4.30 -3.88 10.10
N SER A 125 3.65 -4.78 9.35
CA SER A 125 3.28 -4.53 7.96
C SER A 125 2.03 -3.66 7.86
N PHE A 126 2.14 -2.59 7.07
CA PHE A 126 1.03 -1.78 6.60
C PHE A 126 0.86 -1.99 5.11
N PRO A 127 -0.33 -2.40 4.66
CA PRO A 127 -0.61 -2.44 3.24
C PRO A 127 -0.55 -1.01 2.67
N PRO A 128 -0.09 -0.83 1.44
CA PRO A 128 -0.02 0.47 0.79
C PRO A 128 -1.39 0.98 0.35
N HIS A 129 -2.38 0.09 0.21
CA HIS A 129 -3.76 0.42 -0.09
C HIS A 129 -4.70 -0.36 0.81
N ILE A 130 -5.79 0.26 1.25
CA ILE A 130 -6.91 -0.40 1.92
C ILE A 130 -8.18 -0.07 1.15
N THR A 131 -9.02 -1.08 0.94
CA THR A 131 -10.35 -0.89 0.35
C THR A 131 -11.38 -0.82 1.46
N THR A 132 -12.05 0.32 1.62
CA THR A 132 -13.28 0.44 2.41
C THR A 132 -14.46 0.40 1.45
N THR A 133 -15.04 1.56 1.13
CA THR A 133 -15.98 1.77 0.02
C THR A 133 -15.25 2.11 -1.29
N LYS A 134 -14.05 2.69 -1.17
CA LYS A 134 -13.13 3.05 -2.27
C LYS A 134 -11.68 2.77 -1.86
N PRO A 135 -10.74 2.66 -2.81
CA PRO A 135 -9.33 2.45 -2.48
C PRO A 135 -8.73 3.71 -1.83
N LEU A 136 -8.14 3.53 -0.65
CA LEU A 136 -7.40 4.57 0.07
C LEU A 136 -5.91 4.24 0.05
N SER A 137 -5.06 5.24 -0.18
CA SER A 137 -3.60 5.06 -0.21
C SER A 137 -2.98 5.40 1.13
N LEU A 138 -1.98 4.63 1.55
CA LEU A 138 -1.17 4.91 2.73
C LEU A 138 -0.30 6.15 2.47
N LEU A 139 -0.64 7.28 3.09
CA LEU A 139 0.08 8.55 2.93
C LEU A 139 0.91 8.91 4.16
N GLY A 140 0.63 8.35 5.33
CA GLY A 140 1.42 8.62 6.53
C GLY A 140 1.53 7.38 7.39
N TYR A 141 2.66 7.25 8.08
CA TYR A 141 2.86 6.17 9.02
C TYR A 141 3.84 6.58 10.11
N GLY A 142 3.69 6.02 11.30
CA GLY A 142 4.56 6.34 12.42
C GLY A 142 4.29 5.49 13.65
N LEU A 143 4.83 5.93 14.78
CA LEU A 143 4.79 5.24 16.05
C LEU A 143 4.33 6.19 17.15
N THR A 144 3.76 5.63 18.20
CA THR A 144 3.66 6.28 19.51
C THR A 144 4.66 5.62 20.42
N ASP A 145 5.47 6.43 21.10
CA ASP A 145 6.44 5.97 22.06
C ASP A 145 6.57 6.96 23.23
N ILE A 146 7.10 6.45 24.33
CA ILE A 146 7.47 7.25 25.49
C ILE A 146 8.91 6.93 25.81
N GLU A 147 9.71 7.98 25.97
CA GLU A 147 11.07 7.89 26.47
C GLU A 147 11.05 7.96 27.99
N ILE A 148 11.49 6.88 28.64
CA ILE A 148 11.71 6.84 30.08
C ILE A 148 13.20 6.65 30.32
N HIS A 149 13.86 7.72 30.80
CA HIS A 149 15.30 7.83 30.98
C HIS A 149 16.11 7.66 29.68
N PHE A 150 16.42 6.42 29.32
CA PHE A 150 17.20 6.05 28.13
C PHE A 150 16.52 4.94 27.31
N LEU A 151 15.33 4.51 27.71
CA LEU A 151 14.57 3.46 27.06
C LEU A 151 13.37 4.07 26.34
N GLN A 152 13.31 3.84 25.03
CA GLN A 152 12.18 4.19 24.19
C GLN A 152 11.19 3.02 24.17
N ILE A 153 10.01 3.22 24.77
CA ILE A 153 8.95 2.21 24.82
C ILE A 153 7.92 2.56 23.75
N LYS A 154 7.83 1.72 22.72
CA LYS A 154 6.85 1.87 21.63
C LYS A 154 5.52 1.23 22.01
N PHE A 155 4.43 1.95 21.81
CA PHE A 155 3.08 1.52 22.17
C PHE A 155 2.27 1.08 20.96
N THR A 156 2.21 1.90 19.92
CA THR A 156 1.44 1.59 18.71
C THR A 156 2.17 2.01 17.44
N ALA A 157 1.92 1.27 16.36
CA ALA A 157 2.21 1.71 15.00
C ALA A 157 0.93 2.23 14.35
N ILE A 158 1.04 3.33 13.61
CA ILE A 158 -0.08 4.04 13.00
C ILE A 158 0.15 4.09 11.50
N GLY A 159 -0.90 3.80 10.73
CA GLY A 159 -0.99 4.03 9.30
C GLY A 159 -2.18 4.94 8.98
N VAL A 160 -1.95 5.96 8.18
CA VAL A 160 -2.91 6.97 7.73
C VAL A 160 -3.19 6.74 6.26
N TYR A 161 -4.42 6.36 5.96
CA TYR A 161 -4.91 6.10 4.61
C TYR A 161 -5.88 7.20 4.23
N ILE A 162 -5.65 7.81 3.08
CA ILE A 162 -6.49 8.90 2.59
C ILE A 162 -6.77 8.65 1.11
N ASP A 163 -7.98 9.02 0.68
CA ASP A 163 -8.33 9.05 -0.73
C ASP A 163 -7.35 9.96 -1.50
N PRO A 164 -6.72 9.46 -2.59
CA PRO A 164 -5.83 10.25 -3.45
C PRO A 164 -6.40 11.59 -3.94
N GLU A 165 -7.73 11.74 -4.02
CA GLU A 165 -8.37 13.01 -4.38
C GLU A 165 -8.01 14.17 -3.42
N ILE A 166 -7.52 13.87 -2.21
CA ILE A 166 -7.02 14.86 -1.24
C ILE A 166 -6.03 15.85 -1.86
N VAL A 167 -5.20 15.39 -2.81
CA VAL A 167 -4.16 16.21 -3.44
C VAL A 167 -4.80 17.41 -4.16
N ALA A 168 -5.98 17.24 -4.76
CA ALA A 168 -6.70 18.32 -5.43
C ALA A 168 -7.15 19.43 -4.46
N HIS A 169 -7.41 19.09 -3.20
CA HIS A 169 -7.81 20.04 -2.16
C HIS A 169 -6.64 20.81 -1.54
N LEU A 170 -5.42 20.27 -1.65
CA LEU A 170 -4.22 20.81 -0.99
C LEU A 170 -3.27 21.53 -1.96
N GLN A 171 -3.76 21.98 -3.12
CA GLN A 171 -2.93 22.65 -4.14
C GLN A 171 -2.29 23.97 -3.66
N LYS A 172 -2.85 24.61 -2.61
CA LYS A 172 -2.25 25.81 -1.98
C LYS A 172 -0.83 25.54 -1.43
N TRP A 173 -0.50 24.29 -1.11
CA TRP A 173 0.80 23.89 -0.56
C TRP A 173 1.74 23.25 -1.59
N LYS A 174 1.41 23.38 -2.89
CA LYS A 174 2.25 22.88 -3.98
C LYS A 174 3.66 23.46 -3.93
N GLY A 175 4.66 22.59 -4.02
CA GLY A 175 6.08 22.94 -4.03
C GLY A 175 6.71 23.17 -2.64
N LYS A 176 5.95 23.05 -1.55
CA LYS A 176 6.52 23.09 -0.20
C LYS A 176 7.23 21.79 0.15
N SER A 177 8.32 21.89 0.90
CA SER A 177 9.06 20.74 1.43
C SER A 177 8.31 20.06 2.57
N GLY A 178 8.57 18.78 2.81
CA GLY A 178 7.96 18.05 3.93
C GLY A 178 8.24 18.68 5.30
N SER A 179 9.42 19.30 5.49
CA SER A 179 9.74 20.06 6.71
C SER A 179 8.90 21.31 6.88
N GLU A 180 8.60 22.03 5.79
CA GLU A 180 7.70 23.20 5.84
C GLU A 180 6.26 22.77 6.13
N LEU A 181 5.81 21.68 5.52
CA LEU A 181 4.47 21.14 5.76
C LEU A 181 4.29 20.61 7.19
N ALA A 182 5.32 19.97 7.76
CA ALA A 182 5.24 19.40 9.11
C ALA A 182 5.04 20.44 10.21
N GLY A 183 5.46 21.70 9.97
CA GLY A 183 5.27 22.82 10.90
C GLY A 183 4.13 23.77 10.52
N ASP A 184 3.33 23.44 9.49
CA ASP A 184 2.25 24.28 8.98
C ASP A 184 0.91 23.73 9.49
N ASP A 185 0.41 24.24 10.62
CA ASP A 185 -0.88 23.78 11.17
C ASP A 185 -2.07 24.11 10.22
N GLU A 186 -1.97 25.16 9.40
CA GLU A 186 -3.00 25.49 8.40
C GLU A 186 -3.11 24.41 7.31
N PHE A 187 -2.00 23.78 6.96
CA PHE A 187 -1.98 22.61 6.08
C PHE A 187 -2.79 21.45 6.67
N PHE A 188 -2.55 21.14 7.95
CA PHE A 188 -3.22 20.04 8.63
C PHE A 188 -4.70 20.32 8.89
N ASP A 189 -5.07 21.55 9.23
CA ASP A 189 -6.47 21.96 9.32
C ASP A 189 -7.18 21.77 7.97
N SER A 190 -6.54 22.17 6.88
CA SER A 190 -7.10 22.00 5.53
C SER A 190 -7.20 20.53 5.12
N LEU A 191 -6.22 19.70 5.52
CA LEU A 191 -6.26 18.25 5.33
C LEU A 191 -7.44 17.63 6.08
N ILE A 192 -7.68 18.03 7.32
CA ILE A 192 -8.78 17.54 8.16
C ILE A 192 -10.14 17.92 7.57
N SER A 193 -10.30 19.18 7.16
CA SER A 193 -11.54 19.73 6.59
C SER A 193 -11.82 19.26 5.16
N ALA A 194 -10.83 18.75 4.44
CA ALA A 194 -11.03 18.28 3.07
C ALA A 194 -12.09 17.15 3.01
N PRO A 195 -13.09 17.24 2.11
CA PRO A 195 -14.24 16.32 2.03
C PRO A 195 -13.87 15.01 1.32
N VAL A 196 -12.90 14.30 1.88
CA VAL A 196 -12.37 13.03 1.37
C VAL A 196 -12.28 12.01 2.50
N ASP A 197 -12.40 10.73 2.13
CA ASP A 197 -12.38 9.62 3.08
C ASP A 197 -11.00 9.51 3.72
N LYS A 198 -10.99 9.34 5.04
CA LYS A 198 -9.77 9.14 5.82
C LYS A 198 -9.95 7.90 6.67
N TYR A 199 -8.90 7.10 6.76
CA TYR A 199 -8.91 5.87 7.53
C TYR A 199 -7.60 5.72 8.28
N LEU A 200 -7.69 5.47 9.58
CA LEU A 200 -6.53 5.24 10.45
C LEU A 200 -6.51 3.78 10.85
N ARG A 201 -5.34 3.15 10.73
CA ARG A 201 -5.07 1.80 11.25
C ARG A 201 -4.01 1.91 12.34
N ILE A 202 -4.35 1.52 13.55
CA ILE A 202 -3.48 1.55 14.71
C ILE A 202 -3.25 0.11 15.16
N VAL A 203 -2.01 -0.35 15.13
CA VAL A 203 -1.60 -1.69 15.54
C VAL A 203 -0.85 -1.61 16.85
N VAL A 204 -1.26 -2.41 17.82
CA VAL A 204 -0.72 -2.38 19.18
C VAL A 204 0.60 -3.16 19.25
N ILE A 205 1.69 -2.48 19.62
CA ILE A 205 3.02 -3.07 19.83
C ILE A 205 3.15 -3.54 21.28
N LYS A 206 2.83 -2.64 22.23
CA LYS A 206 2.88 -2.91 23.66
C LYS A 206 1.46 -2.98 24.21
N GLU A 207 1.19 -4.02 24.99
CA GLU A 207 -0.12 -4.20 25.59
C GLU A 207 -0.52 -3.02 26.47
N ILE A 208 -1.75 -2.55 26.29
CA ILE A 208 -2.34 -1.47 27.08
C ILE A 208 -3.80 -1.81 27.40
N LYS A 209 -4.32 -1.25 28.50
CA LYS A 209 -5.77 -1.35 28.76
C LYS A 209 -6.49 -0.37 27.85
N GLY A 210 -7.61 -0.78 27.26
CA GLY A 210 -8.41 0.12 26.44
C GLY A 210 -8.91 1.34 27.22
N SER A 211 -9.07 1.23 28.55
CA SER A 211 -9.34 2.38 29.43
C SER A 211 -8.21 3.42 29.45
N GLN A 212 -6.94 3.01 29.37
CA GLN A 212 -5.81 3.94 29.31
C GLN A 212 -5.75 4.69 27.99
N TYR A 213 -6.07 4.01 26.89
CA TYR A 213 -6.18 4.64 25.58
C TYR A 213 -7.41 5.55 25.50
N GLY A 214 -8.55 5.09 26.03
CA GLY A 214 -9.80 5.85 26.11
C GLY A 214 -9.65 7.17 26.85
N VAL A 215 -9.00 7.17 28.03
CA VAL A 215 -8.76 8.40 28.80
C VAL A 215 -7.87 9.40 28.05
N GLN A 216 -6.87 8.93 27.27
CA GLN A 216 -6.04 9.82 26.46
C GLN A 216 -6.84 10.48 25.33
N LEU A 217 -7.68 9.69 24.65
CA LEU A 217 -8.59 10.19 23.61
C LEU A 217 -9.59 11.17 24.22
N GLU A 218 -10.23 10.80 25.32
CA GLU A 218 -11.23 11.60 26.03
C GLU A 218 -10.67 12.95 26.43
N SER A 219 -9.54 12.98 27.16
CA SER A 219 -8.93 14.24 27.60
C SER A 219 -8.58 15.11 26.39
N ALA A 220 -7.94 14.54 25.36
CA ALA A 220 -7.50 15.29 24.20
C ALA A 220 -8.66 15.83 23.34
N VAL A 221 -9.81 15.16 23.32
CA VAL A 221 -11.01 15.63 22.62
C VAL A 221 -11.76 16.66 23.46
N ARG A 222 -12.00 16.37 24.75
CA ARG A 222 -12.67 17.28 25.68
C ARG A 222 -11.95 18.62 25.78
N ASP A 223 -10.63 18.60 25.97
CA ASP A 223 -9.86 19.83 26.15
C ASP A 223 -9.91 20.72 24.88
N ARG A 224 -9.95 20.10 23.69
CA ARG A 224 -10.11 20.84 22.42
C ARG A 224 -11.53 21.37 22.22
N LEU A 225 -12.55 20.57 22.54
CA LEU A 225 -13.95 21.03 22.48
C LEU A 225 -14.20 22.19 23.44
N ALA A 226 -13.67 22.10 24.66
CA ALA A 226 -13.77 23.15 25.65
C ALA A 226 -13.02 24.43 25.23
N ALA A 227 -11.86 24.29 24.58
CA ALA A 227 -11.12 25.44 24.04
C ALA A 227 -11.90 26.17 22.93
N ASP A 228 -12.71 25.45 22.16
CA ASP A 228 -13.55 25.97 21.10
C ASP A 228 -14.97 26.41 21.57
N ASP A 229 -15.28 26.30 22.87
CA ASP A 229 -16.61 26.53 23.45
C ASP A 229 -17.71 25.67 22.80
N LYS A 230 -17.39 24.40 22.55
CA LYS A 230 -18.25 23.38 21.89
C LYS A 230 -18.46 22.13 22.73
N TYR A 231 -18.22 22.19 24.04
CA TYR A 231 -18.36 21.03 24.92
C TYR A 231 -19.65 21.13 25.73
N GLU A 232 -20.74 20.62 25.15
CA GLU A 232 -22.06 20.56 25.77
C GLU A 232 -22.45 19.11 26.10
N GLU A 233 -23.67 18.90 26.61
CA GLU A 233 -24.18 17.58 27.01
C GLU A 233 -24.12 16.54 25.87
N GLU A 234 -24.39 16.95 24.62
CA GLU A 234 -24.36 16.04 23.46
C GLU A 234 -22.94 15.55 23.14
N GLU A 235 -21.93 16.42 23.22
CA GLU A 235 -20.53 16.06 23.05
C GLU A 235 -20.02 15.19 24.20
N GLU A 236 -20.40 15.50 25.44
CA GLU A 236 -20.07 14.69 26.62
C GLU A 236 -20.64 13.28 26.50
N GLU A 237 -21.91 13.14 26.11
CA GLU A 237 -22.54 11.83 25.93
C GLU A 237 -21.85 11.02 24.83
N ALA A 238 -21.57 11.63 23.67
CA ALA A 238 -20.87 10.97 22.58
C ALA A 238 -19.45 10.54 22.97
N LEU A 239 -18.74 11.36 23.74
CA LEU A 239 -17.40 11.05 24.22
C LEU A 239 -17.42 9.91 25.25
N ASN A 240 -18.39 9.92 26.16
CA ASN A 240 -18.61 8.83 27.12
C ASN A 240 -18.86 7.50 26.42
N GLN A 241 -19.68 7.46 25.36
CA GLN A 241 -19.90 6.24 24.57
C GLN A 241 -18.60 5.68 23.97
N ILE A 242 -17.69 6.56 23.51
CA ILE A 242 -16.37 6.16 22.99
C ILE A 242 -15.51 5.54 24.11
N VAL A 243 -15.47 6.19 25.28
CA VAL A 243 -14.73 5.69 26.44
C VAL A 243 -15.31 4.36 26.91
N GLU A 244 -16.63 4.22 26.96
CA GLU A 244 -17.30 2.99 27.35
C GLU A 244 -17.01 1.83 26.40
N PHE A 245 -16.96 2.11 25.10
CA PHE A 245 -16.56 1.12 24.12
C PHE A 245 -15.11 0.68 24.31
N LEU A 246 -14.19 1.61 24.60
CA LEU A 246 -12.76 1.32 24.74
C LEU A 246 -12.43 0.69 26.10
N GLN A 247 -13.08 1.08 27.20
CA GLN A 247 -12.71 0.65 28.56
C GLN A 247 -12.83 -0.86 28.79
N VAL A 248 -13.80 -1.50 28.13
CA VAL A 248 -14.06 -2.95 28.26
C VAL A 248 -13.10 -3.80 27.43
N LYS A 249 -12.23 -3.17 26.63
CA LYS A 249 -11.30 -3.83 25.71
C LYS A 249 -9.91 -3.93 26.33
N TYR A 250 -9.23 -5.02 26.00
CA TYR A 250 -7.83 -5.23 26.35
C TYR A 250 -7.00 -5.28 25.07
N PHE A 251 -6.10 -4.32 24.90
CA PHE A 251 -5.32 -4.17 23.68
C PHE A 251 -4.10 -5.04 23.80
N LYS A 252 -4.23 -6.30 23.38
CA LYS A 252 -3.10 -7.23 23.27
C LYS A 252 -2.16 -6.80 22.15
N LYS A 253 -0.94 -7.33 22.15
CA LYS A 253 -0.04 -7.22 21.00
C LYS A 253 -0.75 -7.66 19.71
N ASP A 254 -0.50 -6.93 18.63
CA ASP A 254 -1.09 -7.13 17.30
C ASP A 254 -2.61 -6.89 17.22
N SER A 255 -3.24 -6.38 18.28
CA SER A 255 -4.62 -5.89 18.19
C SER A 255 -4.67 -4.67 17.29
N VAL A 256 -5.76 -4.55 16.53
CA VAL A 256 -5.95 -3.48 15.56
C VAL A 256 -7.12 -2.61 15.97
N LEU A 257 -6.85 -1.33 16.15
CA LEU A 257 -7.85 -0.28 16.30
C LEU A 257 -7.92 0.53 15.01
N THR A 258 -9.13 0.86 14.58
CA THR A 258 -9.37 1.53 13.30
C THR A 258 -10.31 2.70 13.50
N PHE A 259 -10.05 3.79 12.79
CA PHE A 259 -10.95 4.94 12.71
C PHE A 259 -11.26 5.21 11.25
N SER A 260 -12.52 5.12 10.87
CA SER A 260 -13.00 5.47 9.53
C SER A 260 -13.74 6.80 9.59
N PHE A 261 -13.39 7.71 8.70
CA PHE A 261 -14.02 9.02 8.54
C PHE A 261 -14.48 9.18 7.08
N PRO A 262 -15.73 8.77 6.77
CA PRO A 262 -16.30 8.97 5.44
C PRO A 262 -16.42 10.45 5.07
N ALA A 263 -16.25 10.79 3.79
CA ALA A 263 -16.46 12.16 3.29
C ALA A 263 -17.94 12.57 3.29
N THR A 264 -18.84 11.60 3.16
CA THR A 264 -20.27 11.82 2.93
C THR A 264 -21.05 12.14 4.21
N SER A 265 -20.42 12.00 5.38
CA SER A 265 -21.05 12.21 6.67
C SER A 265 -20.08 12.78 7.70
N ASN A 266 -20.60 13.57 8.65
CA ASN A 266 -19.84 14.04 9.81
C ASN A 266 -19.76 12.97 10.92
N THR A 267 -19.63 11.70 10.53
CA THR A 267 -19.63 10.56 11.45
C THR A 267 -18.28 9.87 11.41
N ALA A 268 -17.92 9.18 12.48
CA ALA A 268 -16.78 8.27 12.50
C ALA A 268 -17.24 6.84 12.83
N GLU A 269 -16.50 5.86 12.35
CA GLU A 269 -16.64 4.47 12.77
C GLU A 269 -15.35 4.02 13.45
N ILE A 270 -15.45 3.54 14.68
CA ILE A 270 -14.33 3.02 15.45
C ILE A 270 -14.44 1.50 15.45
N GLY A 271 -13.49 0.82 14.83
CA GLY A 271 -13.42 -0.64 14.79
C GLY A 271 -12.29 -1.17 15.66
N PHE A 272 -12.53 -2.23 16.41
CA PHE A 272 -11.50 -2.93 17.18
C PHE A 272 -11.53 -4.43 16.87
N SER A 273 -10.37 -4.99 16.59
CA SER A 273 -10.17 -6.43 16.41
C SER A 273 -9.00 -6.92 17.26
N SER A 274 -9.24 -7.97 18.04
CA SER A 274 -8.21 -8.71 18.76
C SER A 274 -8.10 -10.11 18.17
N GLU A 275 -6.91 -10.53 17.76
CA GLU A 275 -6.61 -11.89 17.28
C GLU A 275 -7.51 -12.38 16.11
N GLY A 276 -7.38 -11.78 14.92
CA GLY A 276 -7.56 -12.36 13.57
C GLY A 276 -8.74 -13.29 13.22
N LYS A 277 -9.70 -13.56 14.11
CA LYS A 277 -10.73 -14.60 13.97
C LYS A 277 -12.15 -14.11 14.28
N GLU A 278 -12.30 -12.92 14.87
CA GLU A 278 -13.61 -12.31 15.11
C GLU A 278 -13.80 -11.11 14.17
N GLU A 279 -15.03 -10.94 13.69
CA GLU A 279 -15.43 -9.71 13.01
C GLU A 279 -15.11 -8.51 13.93
N PRO A 280 -14.54 -7.42 13.37
CA PRO A 280 -14.19 -6.26 14.18
C PRO A 280 -15.44 -5.73 14.87
N LYS A 281 -15.36 -5.53 16.18
CA LYS A 281 -16.43 -4.84 16.91
C LYS A 281 -16.36 -3.39 16.50
N THR A 282 -17.44 -2.86 15.93
CA THR A 282 -17.50 -1.47 15.49
C THR A 282 -18.48 -0.67 16.34
N MET A 283 -18.20 0.63 16.48
CA MET A 283 -19.14 1.61 17.01
C MET A 283 -19.17 2.81 16.08
N LYS A 284 -20.34 3.45 15.97
CA LYS A 284 -20.52 4.66 15.19
C LYS A 284 -20.58 5.86 16.13
N VAL A 285 -19.87 6.92 15.76
CA VAL A 285 -19.89 8.22 16.44
C VAL A 285 -20.58 9.21 15.51
N GLU A 286 -21.69 9.80 15.98
CA GLU A 286 -22.53 10.66 15.14
C GLU A 286 -22.38 12.16 15.44
N ASN A 287 -21.80 12.52 16.58
CA ASN A 287 -21.54 13.91 16.92
C ASN A 287 -20.37 14.47 16.08
N GLY A 288 -20.67 15.46 15.23
CA GLY A 288 -19.71 16.04 14.29
C GLY A 288 -18.55 16.77 14.95
N ASN A 289 -18.79 17.44 16.10
CA ASN A 289 -17.75 18.16 16.84
C ASN A 289 -16.72 17.17 17.42
N VAL A 290 -17.20 16.09 18.06
CA VAL A 290 -16.35 15.00 18.56
C VAL A 290 -15.55 14.37 17.42
N VAL A 291 -16.19 14.08 16.28
CA VAL A 291 -15.52 13.50 15.11
C VAL A 291 -14.42 14.42 14.56
N GLU A 292 -14.65 15.73 14.49
CA GLU A 292 -13.64 16.69 14.09
C GLU A 292 -12.43 16.69 15.05
N MET A 293 -12.68 16.69 16.36
CA MET A 293 -11.61 16.68 17.36
C MET A 293 -10.85 15.35 17.39
N MET A 294 -11.50 14.22 17.09
CA MET A 294 -10.82 12.95 16.89
C MET A 294 -9.88 12.97 15.68
N LYS A 295 -10.28 13.60 14.57
CA LYS A 295 -9.38 13.83 13.42
C LYS A 295 -8.19 14.68 13.84
N LYS A 296 -8.42 15.80 14.54
CA LYS A 296 -7.35 16.68 15.06
C LYS A 296 -6.41 15.96 16.04
N TRP A 297 -6.90 14.99 16.80
CA TRP A 297 -6.05 14.24 17.71
C TRP A 297 -4.94 13.47 16.98
N TYR A 298 -5.22 12.90 15.81
CA TYR A 298 -4.21 12.17 15.02
C TYR A 298 -3.55 13.00 13.93
N LEU A 299 -4.27 13.95 13.36
CA LEU A 299 -3.87 14.67 12.15
C LEU A 299 -3.63 16.17 12.39
N GLY A 300 -3.79 16.67 13.62
CA GLY A 300 -3.72 18.10 13.96
C GLY A 300 -2.31 18.66 14.07
N GLY A 301 -1.43 18.30 13.13
CA GLY A 301 -0.10 18.88 12.98
C GLY A 301 0.74 18.81 14.26
N THR A 302 1.17 19.98 14.75
CA THR A 302 2.08 20.09 15.90
C THR A 302 1.49 19.58 17.21
N THR A 303 0.15 19.47 17.31
CA THR A 303 -0.56 18.99 18.51
C THR A 303 -1.02 17.54 18.41
N ALA A 304 -0.66 16.85 17.33
CA ALA A 304 -1.09 15.49 17.08
C ALA A 304 -0.44 14.49 18.06
N TYR A 305 -1.13 13.37 18.27
CA TYR A 305 -0.72 12.30 19.16
C TYR A 305 0.61 11.62 18.75
N SER A 306 0.91 11.57 17.45
CA SER A 306 2.15 10.99 16.93
C SER A 306 2.91 11.96 16.01
N PRO A 307 3.95 12.63 16.52
CA PRO A 307 4.80 13.50 15.71
C PRO A 307 5.48 12.78 14.53
N SER A 308 5.85 11.51 14.70
CA SER A 308 6.45 10.71 13.64
C SER A 308 5.48 10.43 12.49
N THR A 309 4.20 10.19 12.79
CA THR A 309 3.14 10.06 11.78
C THR A 309 2.93 11.38 11.03
N ILE A 310 2.92 12.51 11.73
CA ILE A 310 2.77 13.85 11.12
C ILE A 310 3.93 14.16 10.16
N LEU A 311 5.16 13.88 10.57
CA LEU A 311 6.34 14.08 9.73
C LEU A 311 6.30 13.20 8.47
N SER A 312 5.93 11.93 8.63
CA SER A 312 5.77 10.99 7.52
C SER A 312 4.69 11.47 6.53
N LEU A 313 3.53 11.88 7.06
CA LEU A 313 2.42 12.42 6.28
C LEU A 313 2.83 13.67 5.49
N ALA A 314 3.50 14.62 6.15
CA ALA A 314 4.01 15.84 5.52
C ALA A 314 5.01 15.55 4.39
N ASN A 315 5.92 14.61 4.59
CA ASN A 315 6.88 14.19 3.55
C ASN A 315 6.18 13.56 2.34
N SER A 316 5.21 12.68 2.57
CA SER A 316 4.45 12.07 1.47
C SER A 316 3.67 13.12 0.69
N PHE A 317 3.02 14.08 1.36
CA PHE A 317 2.30 15.15 0.69
C PHE A 317 3.21 16.10 -0.09
N SER A 318 4.42 16.38 0.40
CA SER A 318 5.41 17.14 -0.35
C SER A 318 5.74 16.46 -1.69
N LEU A 319 5.88 15.13 -1.69
CA LEU A 319 6.11 14.35 -2.90
C LEU A 319 4.89 14.34 -3.83
N GLU A 320 3.69 14.07 -3.29
CA GLU A 320 2.46 14.03 -4.09
C GLU A 320 2.11 15.39 -4.71
N LEU A 321 2.30 16.49 -3.98
CA LEU A 321 2.04 17.84 -4.46
C LEU A 321 3.12 18.35 -5.43
N SER A 322 4.28 17.71 -5.50
CA SER A 322 5.36 18.06 -6.43
C SER A 322 5.17 17.49 -7.84
N LYS A 323 4.24 16.54 -8.01
CA LYS A 323 3.89 15.93 -9.31
C LYS A 323 3.12 16.91 -10.21
#